data_AF-A0A959F4T0-F1
#
_entry.id   AF-A0A959F4T0-F1
#
_cell.length_a   1.000
_cell.length_b   1.000
_cell.length_c   1.000
_cell.angle_alpha   90.00
_cell.angle_beta   90.00
_cell.angle_gamma   90.00
#
_symmetry.space_group_name_H-M   'P 1'
#
loop_
_entity.id
_entity.type
_entity.pdbx_description
1 polymer ?
#
loop_
_entity_poly.entity_id
_entity_poly.type
_entity_poly.pdbx_seq_one_letter_code
_entity_poly.pdbx_strand_id
1 'polypeptide(L)'
;VAIYDRALSDAEVQQNYVSGTSGPAIDPTPSDLTPPILSLVQASGVSASSAIINWTSSELADSQVEYGLDTTYGQQTALDGSLVTSHSQELTGLAANTTYHYRVLSKDAAGNLALSADQSFTTTALPPPVAPVELRATASSSSSIELSWRDQTDDALGFVIERASGAGIFTGIDSTTAEVSTYRDNGLSSGTNYRYRVLAYNANGNSGYSNLATATTYKTFT
;
A
#
# COMPACT_ATOMS: atom_id res chain seq x y z
N VAL A 1 -21.49 -24.71 54.06
CA VAL A 1 -20.64 -25.87 54.40
C VAL A 1 -19.25 -25.54 53.89
N ALA A 2 -18.27 -25.35 54.77
CA ALA A 2 -16.88 -25.15 54.36
C ALA A 2 -16.24 -26.53 54.16
N ILE A 3 -15.65 -26.76 52.99
CA ILE A 3 -14.89 -27.97 52.68
C ILE A 3 -13.42 -27.60 52.77
N TYR A 4 -12.65 -28.32 53.59
CA TYR A 4 -11.23 -28.09 53.79
C TYR A 4 -10.43 -29.20 53.12
N ASP A 5 -9.41 -28.85 52.35
CA ASP A 5 -8.50 -29.81 51.70
C ASP A 5 -7.50 -30.44 52.69
N ARG A 6 -7.67 -30.19 53.99
CA ARG A 6 -6.93 -30.80 55.08
C ARG A 6 -7.80 -30.92 56.34
N ALA A 7 -7.46 -31.87 57.20
CA ALA A 7 -8.04 -31.95 58.53
C ALA A 7 -7.65 -30.72 59.37
N LEU A 8 -8.62 -30.09 60.03
CA LEU A 8 -8.40 -28.98 60.93
C LEU A 8 -8.07 -29.47 62.34
N SER A 9 -7.26 -28.70 63.06
CA SER A 9 -7.04 -28.89 64.50
C SER A 9 -8.24 -28.38 65.31
N ASP A 10 -8.41 -28.91 66.52
CA ASP A 10 -9.48 -28.49 67.44
C ASP A 10 -9.45 -26.99 67.75
N ALA A 11 -8.26 -26.37 67.71
CA ALA A 11 -8.09 -24.93 67.91
C ALA A 11 -8.64 -24.10 66.73
N GLU A 12 -8.44 -24.56 65.49
CA GLU A 12 -8.94 -23.88 64.28
C GLU A 12 -10.47 -23.98 64.18
N VAL A 13 -11.06 -25.10 64.61
CA VAL A 13 -12.52 -25.27 64.67
C VAL A 13 -13.14 -24.32 65.70
N GLN A 14 -12.52 -24.17 66.87
CA GLN A 14 -13.00 -23.28 67.93
C GLN A 14 -12.90 -21.80 67.54
N GLN A 15 -11.84 -21.38 66.85
CA GLN A 15 -11.68 -20.00 66.39
C GLN A 15 -12.75 -19.58 65.36
N ASN A 16 -13.15 -20.52 64.49
CA ASN A 16 -14.18 -20.29 63.47
C ASN A 16 -15.60 -20.24 64.05
N TYR A 17 -15.85 -20.91 65.19
CA TYR A 17 -17.16 -20.92 65.84
C TYR A 17 -17.45 -19.63 66.64
N VAL A 18 -16.42 -19.00 67.22
CA VAL A 18 -16.61 -17.87 68.16
C VAL A 18 -16.64 -16.50 67.47
N SER A 19 -16.12 -16.37 66.24
CA SER A 19 -15.80 -15.06 65.67
C SER A 19 -16.90 -14.42 64.81
N GLY A 20 -17.97 -15.11 64.40
CA GLY A 20 -19.10 -14.48 63.68
C GLY A 20 -18.74 -13.65 62.43
N THR A 21 -17.52 -13.77 61.91
CA THR A 21 -17.01 -12.99 60.78
C THR A 21 -17.43 -13.65 59.48
N SER A 22 -17.96 -12.84 58.56
CA SER A 22 -18.10 -13.17 57.14
C SER A 22 -16.89 -13.99 56.68
N GLY A 23 -17.15 -15.12 56.03
CA GLY A 23 -16.09 -16.00 55.50
C GLY A 23 -15.07 -15.22 54.66
N PRO A 24 -13.88 -15.79 54.42
CA PRO A 24 -12.88 -15.14 53.59
C PRO A 24 -13.55 -14.74 52.27
N ALA A 25 -13.34 -13.48 51.87
CA ALA A 25 -13.76 -12.99 50.58
C ALA A 25 -13.40 -14.05 49.52
N ILE A 26 -14.32 -14.33 48.60
CA ILE A 26 -13.98 -15.06 47.38
C ILE A 26 -12.74 -14.38 46.81
N ASP A 27 -11.62 -15.09 46.83
CA ASP A 27 -10.39 -14.63 46.23
C ASP A 27 -10.72 -14.31 44.78
N PRO A 28 -10.65 -13.04 44.32
CA PRO A 28 -10.79 -12.78 42.91
C PRO A 28 -9.73 -13.64 42.24
N THR A 29 -10.12 -14.44 41.25
CA THR A 29 -9.20 -15.23 40.43
C THR A 29 -7.89 -14.46 40.23
N PRO A 30 -6.71 -15.08 40.44
CA PRO A 30 -5.45 -14.35 40.41
C PRO A 30 -5.40 -13.52 39.12
N SER A 31 -5.21 -12.21 39.28
CA SER A 31 -5.14 -11.29 38.14
C SER A 31 -4.05 -11.78 37.21
N ASP A 32 -4.38 -11.95 35.94
CA ASP A 32 -3.41 -12.31 34.92
C ASP A 32 -2.33 -11.22 34.81
N LEU A 33 -1.07 -11.64 34.88
CA LEU A 33 0.11 -10.77 34.82
C LEU A 33 1.03 -11.13 33.65
N THR A 34 0.67 -12.11 32.82
CA THR A 34 1.52 -12.59 31.73
C THR A 34 1.10 -11.95 30.41
N PRO A 35 2.01 -11.26 29.70
CA PRO A 35 1.69 -10.77 28.36
C PRO A 35 1.48 -11.91 27.34
N PRO A 36 0.66 -11.67 26.29
CA PRO A 36 0.50 -12.63 25.20
C PRO A 36 1.84 -12.89 24.49
N ILE A 37 2.12 -14.15 24.15
CA ILE A 37 3.26 -14.52 23.31
C ILE A 37 2.88 -14.32 21.86
N LEU A 38 3.60 -13.44 21.15
CA LEU A 38 3.36 -13.14 19.74
C LEU A 38 4.21 -14.04 18.83
N SER A 39 3.59 -14.58 17.78
CA SER A 39 4.27 -15.47 16.83
C SER A 39 3.75 -15.31 15.40
N LEU A 40 4.51 -15.82 14.42
CA LEU A 40 4.20 -15.74 12.99
C LEU A 40 4.01 -14.30 12.47
N VAL A 41 4.77 -13.36 13.02
CA VAL A 41 4.75 -11.95 12.61
C VAL A 41 5.34 -11.81 11.21
N GLN A 42 4.50 -11.46 10.23
CA GLN A 42 4.92 -11.34 8.84
C GLN A 42 4.11 -10.30 8.06
N ALA A 43 4.76 -9.68 7.08
CA ALA A 43 4.11 -8.86 6.06
C ALA A 43 3.64 -9.74 4.89
N SER A 44 2.49 -9.41 4.32
CA SER A 44 1.90 -10.05 3.15
C SER A 44 1.16 -9.01 2.32
N GLY A 45 0.71 -9.37 1.10
CA GLY A 45 -0.04 -8.45 0.24
C GLY A 45 0.71 -7.14 -0.05
N VAL A 46 2.05 -7.18 -0.04
CA VAL A 46 2.88 -5.98 -0.20
C VAL A 46 2.74 -5.45 -1.62
N SER A 47 2.30 -4.20 -1.72
CA SER A 47 2.14 -3.46 -2.98
C SER A 47 3.09 -2.25 -3.01
N ALA A 48 2.93 -1.37 -3.99
CA ALA A 48 3.68 -0.12 -4.05
C ALA A 48 3.24 0.89 -2.99
N SER A 49 2.07 0.71 -2.36
CA SER A 49 1.51 1.69 -1.42
C SER A 49 0.83 1.09 -0.18
N SER A 50 0.86 -0.22 -0.03
CA SER A 50 0.24 -0.92 1.10
C SER A 50 0.93 -2.23 1.46
N ALA A 51 0.67 -2.72 2.66
CA ALA A 51 1.01 -4.06 3.12
C ALA A 51 0.04 -4.52 4.20
N ILE A 52 -0.15 -5.82 4.36
CA ILE A 52 -0.94 -6.42 5.44
C ILE A 52 0.00 -7.12 6.42
N ILE A 53 -0.02 -6.71 7.68
CA ILE A 53 0.75 -7.32 8.76
C ILE A 53 -0.13 -8.33 9.49
N ASN A 54 0.33 -9.58 9.55
CA ASN A 54 -0.37 -10.68 10.21
C ASN A 54 0.48 -11.25 11.33
N TRP A 55 -0.18 -11.66 12.41
CA TRP A 55 0.44 -12.38 13.50
C TRP A 55 -0.58 -13.20 14.29
N THR A 56 -0.08 -13.98 15.24
CA THR A 56 -0.90 -14.73 16.20
C THR A 56 -0.41 -14.47 17.62
N SER A 57 -1.29 -14.64 18.59
CA SER A 57 -1.01 -14.53 20.02
C SER A 57 -1.42 -15.81 20.77
N SER A 58 -0.79 -16.08 21.92
CA SER A 58 -1.10 -17.24 22.75
C SER A 58 -2.44 -17.16 23.47
N GLU A 59 -3.05 -15.99 23.52
CA GLU A 59 -4.32 -15.70 24.20
C GLU A 59 -5.01 -14.49 23.56
N LEU A 60 -6.28 -14.24 23.92
CA LEU A 60 -7.06 -13.18 23.30
C LEU A 60 -6.48 -11.79 23.62
N ALA A 61 -6.10 -11.04 22.59
CA ALA A 61 -5.51 -9.72 22.73
C ALA A 61 -5.99 -8.75 21.64
N ASP A 62 -5.81 -7.45 21.87
CA ASP A 62 -6.04 -6.39 20.88
C ASP A 62 -4.97 -6.40 19.77
N SER A 63 -5.19 -5.61 18.72
CA SER A 63 -4.31 -5.57 17.55
C SER A 63 -3.87 -4.15 17.20
N GLN A 64 -2.55 -3.92 17.14
CA GLN A 64 -1.99 -2.68 16.62
C GLN A 64 -0.60 -2.91 16.00
N VAL A 65 -0.24 -2.09 15.03
CA VAL A 65 1.10 -2.09 14.41
C VAL A 65 1.72 -0.71 14.55
N GLU A 66 2.98 -0.65 14.96
CA GLU A 66 3.85 0.51 14.79
C GLU A 66 4.77 0.26 13.59
N TYR A 67 4.95 1.27 12.73
CA TYR A 67 5.75 1.15 11.51
C TYR A 67 6.41 2.47 11.12
N GLY A 68 7.49 2.41 10.33
CA GLY A 68 8.26 3.57 9.90
C GLY A 68 9.39 3.26 8.94
N LEU A 69 10.18 4.27 8.60
CA LEU A 69 11.37 4.12 7.74
C LEU A 69 12.59 3.56 8.49
N ASP A 70 12.53 3.53 9.81
CA ASP A 70 13.54 2.96 10.69
C ASP A 70 12.86 2.42 11.97
N THR A 71 13.66 1.91 12.90
CA THR A 71 13.19 1.28 14.14
C THR A 71 12.63 2.26 15.17
N THR A 72 12.59 3.57 14.86
CA THR A 72 11.80 4.54 15.64
C THR A 72 10.32 4.51 15.25
N TYR A 73 9.99 3.86 14.12
CA TYR A 73 8.66 3.69 13.54
C TYR A 73 7.96 5.05 13.25
N GLY A 74 7.48 5.75 14.27
CA GLY A 74 6.90 7.08 14.14
C GLY A 74 5.49 7.11 13.52
N GLN A 75 4.97 5.98 13.04
CA GLN A 75 3.57 5.79 12.67
C GLN A 75 2.98 4.59 13.41
N GLN A 76 1.66 4.58 13.57
CA GLN A 76 0.91 3.45 14.11
C GLN A 76 -0.46 3.33 13.44
N THR A 77 -0.97 2.11 13.34
CA THR A 77 -2.36 1.87 12.93
C THR A 77 -3.32 2.33 14.02
N ALA A 78 -4.60 2.49 13.66
CA ALA A 78 -5.65 2.56 14.66
C ALA A 78 -5.65 1.27 15.50
N LEU A 79 -5.97 1.40 16.79
CA LEU A 79 -6.14 0.25 17.67
C LEU A 79 -7.42 -0.51 17.30
N ASP A 80 -7.30 -1.80 16.98
CA ASP A 80 -8.43 -2.72 16.97
C ASP A 80 -8.53 -3.42 18.32
N GLY A 81 -9.50 -2.98 19.14
CA GLY A 81 -9.72 -3.51 20.49
C GLY A 81 -10.41 -4.88 20.54
N SER A 82 -10.71 -5.49 19.38
CA SER A 82 -11.30 -6.83 19.33
C SER A 82 -10.29 -7.85 19.84
N LEU A 83 -10.63 -8.56 20.91
CA LEU A 83 -9.74 -9.56 21.50
C LEU A 83 -9.79 -10.85 20.68
N VAL A 84 -8.69 -11.17 20.00
CA VAL A 84 -8.54 -12.33 19.09
C VAL A 84 -7.16 -12.98 19.26
N THR A 85 -6.98 -14.18 18.70
CA THR A 85 -5.67 -14.86 18.63
C THR A 85 -5.04 -14.86 17.23
N SER A 86 -5.80 -14.42 16.22
CA SER A 86 -5.34 -14.24 14.85
C SER A 86 -5.60 -12.80 14.45
N HIS A 87 -4.53 -12.09 14.18
CA HIS A 87 -4.53 -10.64 14.02
C HIS A 87 -4.13 -10.27 12.60
N SER A 88 -4.71 -9.17 12.11
CA SER A 88 -4.37 -8.58 10.83
C SER A 88 -4.56 -7.07 10.90
N GLN A 89 -3.59 -6.32 10.41
CA GLN A 89 -3.66 -4.86 10.27
C GLN A 89 -3.13 -4.45 8.90
N GLU A 90 -3.87 -3.56 8.23
CA GLU A 90 -3.46 -3.01 6.94
C GLU A 90 -2.69 -1.70 7.12
N LEU A 91 -1.56 -1.58 6.44
CA LEU A 91 -0.79 -0.36 6.28
C LEU A 91 -1.09 0.21 4.90
N THR A 92 -1.50 1.48 4.82
CA THR A 92 -1.83 2.17 3.56
C THR A 92 -1.06 3.48 3.44
N GLY A 93 -0.96 4.01 2.21
CA GLY A 93 -0.29 5.29 1.96
C GLY A 93 1.23 5.21 2.09
N LEU A 94 1.80 4.02 1.90
CA LEU A 94 3.23 3.81 1.92
C LEU A 94 3.87 4.38 0.64
N ALA A 95 5.13 4.80 0.74
CA ALA A 95 5.92 5.16 -0.44
C ALA A 95 6.34 3.90 -1.19
N ALA A 96 6.36 3.96 -2.53
CA ALA A 96 6.80 2.87 -3.38
C ALA A 96 8.32 2.64 -3.28
N ASN A 97 8.77 1.43 -3.56
CA ASN A 97 10.18 1.02 -3.52
C ASN A 97 10.91 1.46 -2.23
N THR A 98 10.22 1.36 -1.09
CA THR A 98 10.67 1.88 0.20
C THR A 98 10.63 0.77 1.25
N THR A 99 11.72 0.62 1.99
CA THR A 99 11.79 -0.31 3.12
C THR A 99 11.13 0.32 4.34
N TYR A 100 10.19 -0.43 4.93
CA TYR A 100 9.55 -0.09 6.18
C TYR A 100 9.94 -1.10 7.26
N HIS A 101 10.24 -0.58 8.44
CA HIS A 101 10.39 -1.31 9.70
C HIS A 101 9.06 -1.30 10.44
N TYR A 102 8.72 -2.39 11.12
CA TYR A 102 7.49 -2.51 11.90
C TYR A 102 7.63 -3.46 13.08
N ARG A 103 6.78 -3.27 14.08
CA ARG A 103 6.51 -4.25 15.14
C ARG A 103 5.01 -4.30 15.44
N VAL A 104 4.56 -5.44 15.94
CA VAL A 104 3.17 -5.64 16.37
C VAL A 104 3.05 -5.46 17.88
N LEU A 105 1.91 -4.94 18.31
CA LEU A 105 1.53 -4.71 19.69
C LEU A 105 0.19 -5.41 19.93
N SER A 106 0.12 -6.13 21.04
CA SER A 106 -1.10 -6.80 21.47
C SER A 106 -1.18 -6.79 22.99
N LYS A 107 -2.32 -6.35 23.50
CA LYS A 107 -2.64 -6.26 24.92
C LYS A 107 -3.84 -7.13 25.22
N ASP A 108 -3.72 -7.98 26.23
CA ASP A 108 -4.82 -8.82 26.69
C ASP A 108 -5.91 -8.00 27.44
N ALA A 109 -6.96 -8.69 27.89
CA ALA A 109 -8.04 -8.08 28.67
C ALA A 109 -7.60 -7.57 30.05
N ALA A 110 -6.53 -8.12 30.62
CA ALA A 110 -5.98 -7.74 31.92
C ALA A 110 -5.05 -6.51 31.83
N GLY A 111 -4.66 -6.13 30.62
CA GLY A 111 -3.83 -4.98 30.32
C GLY A 111 -2.35 -5.30 30.09
N ASN A 112 -1.96 -6.58 30.04
CA ASN A 112 -0.56 -6.95 29.80
C ASN A 112 -0.21 -6.78 28.33
N LEU A 113 0.78 -5.91 28.06
CA LEU A 113 1.21 -5.55 26.70
C LEU A 113 2.39 -6.40 26.25
N ALA A 114 2.27 -7.01 25.07
CA ALA A 114 3.37 -7.63 24.35
C ALA A 114 3.77 -6.83 23.11
N LEU A 115 5.07 -6.87 22.81
CA LEU A 115 5.68 -6.25 21.63
C LEU A 115 6.48 -7.32 20.89
N SER A 116 6.40 -7.37 19.56
CA SER A 116 7.32 -8.19 18.77
C SER A 116 8.71 -7.56 18.67
N ALA A 117 9.68 -8.36 18.21
CA ALA A 117 10.92 -7.83 17.65
C ALA A 117 10.64 -6.98 16.39
N ASP A 118 11.63 -6.18 15.98
CA ASP A 118 11.61 -5.45 14.70
C ASP A 118 11.57 -6.45 13.54
N GLN A 119 10.73 -6.12 12.57
CA GLN A 119 10.60 -6.81 11.29
C GLN A 119 10.62 -5.75 10.19
N SER A 120 10.90 -6.16 8.96
CA SER A 120 10.84 -5.23 7.82
C SER A 120 10.28 -5.86 6.56
N PHE A 121 9.79 -5.01 5.68
CA PHE A 121 9.41 -5.34 4.32
C PHE A 121 9.73 -4.16 3.39
N THR A 122 9.82 -4.41 2.09
CA THR A 122 10.03 -3.37 1.08
C THR A 122 8.83 -3.34 0.16
N THR A 123 8.19 -2.18 0.02
CA THR A 123 7.11 -1.98 -0.96
C THR A 123 7.62 -2.20 -2.37
N THR A 124 6.76 -2.64 -3.27
CA THR A 124 7.16 -2.81 -4.67
C THR A 124 7.41 -1.45 -5.34
N ALA A 125 8.17 -1.44 -6.43
CA ALA A 125 8.22 -0.26 -7.29
C ALA A 125 6.85 -0.02 -7.96
N LEU A 126 6.58 1.22 -8.38
CA LEU A 126 5.45 1.49 -9.26
C LEU A 126 5.69 0.82 -10.63
N PRO A 127 4.63 0.30 -11.28
CA PRO A 127 4.76 -0.17 -12.65
C PRO A 127 5.07 1.00 -13.61
N PRO A 128 5.53 0.73 -14.84
CA PRO A 128 5.47 1.73 -15.91
C PRO A 128 4.03 2.21 -16.14
N PRO A 129 3.83 3.42 -16.70
CA PRO A 129 2.49 3.95 -16.90
C PRO A 129 1.64 3.11 -17.86
N VAL A 130 0.32 3.33 -17.81
CA VAL A 130 -0.60 2.79 -18.83
C VAL A 130 -0.42 3.58 -20.13
N ALA A 131 -0.51 2.89 -21.26
CA ALA A 131 -0.35 3.51 -22.57
C ALA A 131 -1.45 4.57 -22.83
N PRO A 132 -1.13 5.72 -23.44
CA PRO A 132 -2.14 6.68 -23.87
C PRO A 132 -3.10 6.06 -24.88
N VAL A 133 -4.34 6.53 -24.90
CA VAL A 133 -5.37 6.05 -25.83
C VAL A 133 -5.94 7.19 -26.66
N GLU A 134 -6.74 6.82 -27.67
CA GLU A 134 -7.46 7.76 -28.52
C GLU A 134 -6.55 8.81 -29.17
N LEU A 135 -5.31 8.43 -29.54
CA LEU A 135 -4.43 9.29 -30.30
C LEU A 135 -5.10 9.62 -31.64
N ARG A 136 -5.26 10.92 -31.90
CA ARG A 136 -5.80 11.50 -33.12
C ARG A 136 -4.73 12.37 -33.78
N ALA A 137 -4.72 12.37 -35.11
CA ALA A 137 -3.87 13.24 -35.91
C ALA A 137 -4.75 13.99 -36.92
N THR A 138 -4.64 15.31 -36.96
CA THR A 138 -5.41 16.17 -37.88
C THR A 138 -4.47 17.14 -38.58
N ALA A 139 -4.39 17.08 -39.90
CA ALA A 139 -3.63 18.07 -40.66
C ALA A 139 -4.23 19.47 -40.43
N SER A 140 -3.39 20.43 -40.03
CA SER A 140 -3.79 21.82 -39.81
C SER A 140 -3.25 22.77 -40.89
N SER A 141 -2.21 22.35 -41.62
CA SER A 141 -1.71 23.07 -42.81
C SER A 141 -1.02 22.14 -43.81
N SER A 142 -0.37 22.70 -44.83
CA SER A 142 0.54 21.95 -45.71
C SER A 142 1.83 21.52 -45.04
N SER A 143 2.13 22.01 -43.83
CA SER A 143 3.37 21.73 -43.10
C SER A 143 3.16 21.49 -41.60
N SER A 144 1.92 21.26 -41.15
CA SER A 144 1.65 20.95 -39.74
C SER A 144 0.48 19.98 -39.53
N ILE A 145 0.59 19.18 -38.47
CA ILE A 145 -0.42 18.23 -37.97
C ILE A 145 -0.60 18.46 -36.46
N GLU A 146 -1.86 18.58 -36.02
CA GLU A 146 -2.20 18.53 -34.59
C GLU A 146 -2.40 17.09 -34.14
N LEU A 147 -1.82 16.76 -32.99
CA LEU A 147 -2.04 15.54 -32.25
C LEU A 147 -2.82 15.84 -30.98
N SER A 148 -3.71 14.93 -30.61
CA SER A 148 -4.30 14.86 -29.28
C SER A 148 -4.45 13.42 -28.84
N TRP A 149 -4.31 13.16 -27.56
CA TRP A 149 -4.49 11.84 -26.95
C TRP A 149 -5.19 11.98 -25.61
N ARG A 150 -5.57 10.85 -25.01
CA ARG A 150 -6.09 10.77 -23.66
C ARG A 150 -5.13 9.99 -22.77
N ASP A 151 -4.73 10.62 -21.68
CA ASP A 151 -3.99 9.96 -20.60
C ASP A 151 -4.91 9.00 -19.82
N GLN A 152 -4.34 7.91 -19.33
CA GLN A 152 -5.02 6.88 -18.55
C GLN A 152 -4.41 6.69 -17.16
N THR A 153 -3.40 7.46 -16.78
CA THR A 153 -2.69 7.30 -15.51
C THR A 153 -2.45 8.63 -14.82
N ASP A 154 -2.22 8.57 -13.51
CA ASP A 154 -1.85 9.74 -12.69
C ASP A 154 -0.35 9.75 -12.35
N ASP A 155 0.38 8.69 -12.72
CA ASP A 155 1.78 8.48 -12.34
C ASP A 155 2.79 8.72 -13.49
N ALA A 156 2.31 9.17 -14.65
CA ALA A 156 3.18 9.57 -15.75
C ALA A 156 3.92 10.87 -15.41
N LEU A 157 5.19 10.95 -15.84
CA LEU A 157 5.98 12.19 -15.82
C LEU A 157 5.89 12.94 -17.15
N GLY A 158 5.42 12.27 -18.20
CA GLY A 158 5.31 12.84 -19.53
C GLY A 158 4.99 11.83 -20.61
N PHE A 159 4.99 12.32 -21.85
CA PHE A 159 4.74 11.52 -23.05
C PHE A 159 5.86 11.69 -24.07
N VAL A 160 6.22 10.60 -24.75
CA VAL A 160 7.12 10.63 -25.91
C VAL A 160 6.29 10.52 -27.17
N ILE A 161 6.49 11.46 -28.09
CA ILE A 161 5.81 11.49 -29.39
C ILE A 161 6.75 10.93 -30.44
N GLU A 162 6.31 9.88 -31.12
CA GLU A 162 7.03 9.32 -32.26
C GLU A 162 6.27 9.51 -33.57
N ARG A 163 7.02 9.75 -34.64
CA ARG A 163 6.50 9.94 -35.99
C ARG A 163 7.23 9.06 -37.00
N ALA A 164 6.50 8.58 -37.99
CA ALA A 164 7.04 8.00 -39.23
C ALA A 164 6.45 8.71 -40.45
N SER A 165 7.26 8.95 -41.49
CA SER A 165 6.78 9.41 -42.80
C SER A 165 6.41 8.20 -43.67
N GLY A 166 5.18 8.16 -44.20
CA GLY A 166 4.65 7.02 -44.93
C GLY A 166 4.88 5.70 -44.19
N ALA A 167 5.31 4.65 -44.90
CA ALA A 167 5.65 3.35 -44.32
C ALA A 167 7.04 3.29 -43.63
N GLY A 168 7.68 4.44 -43.37
CA GLY A 168 9.00 4.51 -42.74
C GLY A 168 9.06 4.05 -41.28
N ILE A 169 10.22 4.26 -40.65
CA ILE A 169 10.48 3.91 -39.25
C ILE A 169 9.98 5.03 -38.33
N PHE A 170 9.47 4.67 -37.16
CA PHE A 170 9.13 5.64 -36.11
C PHE A 170 10.38 6.16 -35.43
N THR A 171 10.46 7.48 -35.27
CA THR A 171 11.50 8.16 -34.50
C THR A 171 10.85 9.12 -33.51
N GLY A 172 11.42 9.24 -32.31
CA GLY A 172 11.03 10.28 -31.35
C GLY A 172 11.25 11.66 -31.95
N ILE A 173 10.21 12.49 -31.94
CA ILE A 173 10.28 13.88 -32.41
C ILE A 173 10.20 14.89 -31.28
N ASP A 174 9.59 14.51 -30.15
CA ASP A 174 9.46 15.37 -28.98
C ASP A 174 9.01 14.59 -27.75
N SER A 175 9.00 15.28 -26.61
CA SER A 175 8.37 14.82 -25.37
C SER A 175 7.66 15.96 -24.64
N THR A 176 6.60 15.65 -23.91
CA THR A 176 5.84 16.62 -23.12
C THR A 176 5.85 16.27 -21.64
N THR A 177 5.40 17.19 -20.78
CA THR A 177 5.07 16.88 -19.38
C THR A 177 3.75 16.12 -19.28
N ALA A 178 3.44 15.61 -18.09
CA ALA A 178 2.28 14.76 -17.81
C ALA A 178 0.92 15.45 -18.07
N GLU A 179 0.85 16.77 -17.91
CA GLU A 179 -0.42 17.52 -18.05
C GLU A 179 -0.78 17.84 -19.51
N VAL A 180 0.13 17.56 -20.44
CA VAL A 180 -0.03 17.91 -21.85
C VAL A 180 -0.54 16.71 -22.62
N SER A 181 -1.73 16.85 -23.19
CA SER A 181 -2.38 15.81 -23.98
C SER A 181 -2.56 16.19 -25.46
N THR A 182 -1.81 17.20 -25.92
CA THR A 182 -1.84 17.72 -27.29
C THR A 182 -0.44 18.10 -27.76
N TYR A 183 -0.17 17.96 -29.06
CA TYR A 183 1.09 18.35 -29.66
C TYR A 183 0.91 18.86 -31.08
N ARG A 184 1.61 19.94 -31.45
CA ARG A 184 1.63 20.44 -32.82
C ARG A 184 2.95 20.07 -33.48
N ASP A 185 2.89 19.17 -34.45
CA ASP A 185 4.03 18.82 -35.28
C ASP A 185 4.12 19.80 -36.47
N ASN A 186 5.27 20.48 -36.61
CA ASN A 186 5.51 21.53 -37.61
C ASN A 186 6.64 21.15 -38.57
N GLY A 187 6.78 21.90 -39.66
CA GLY A 187 7.89 21.72 -40.61
C GLY A 187 7.75 20.47 -41.49
N LEU A 188 6.52 20.01 -41.69
CA LEU A 188 6.22 18.82 -42.49
C LEU A 188 6.22 19.11 -43.99
N SER A 189 6.49 18.07 -44.78
CA SER A 189 6.37 18.13 -46.24
C SER A 189 4.90 18.12 -46.66
N SER A 190 4.55 18.88 -47.70
CA SER A 190 3.17 18.96 -48.19
C SER A 190 2.71 17.67 -48.87
N GLY A 191 1.40 17.38 -48.79
CA GLY A 191 0.79 16.19 -49.37
C GLY A 191 1.35 14.85 -48.85
N THR A 192 2.06 14.86 -47.72
CA THR A 192 2.80 13.70 -47.21
C THR A 192 2.02 13.04 -46.07
N ASN A 193 1.87 11.73 -46.14
CA ASN A 193 1.24 10.94 -45.09
C ASN A 193 2.23 10.74 -43.94
N TYR A 194 1.79 11.04 -42.73
CA TYR A 194 2.53 10.77 -41.50
C TYR A 194 1.72 9.82 -40.61
N ARG A 195 2.45 9.00 -39.85
CA ARG A 195 1.92 8.10 -38.82
C ARG A 195 2.52 8.49 -37.48
N TYR A 196 1.72 8.41 -36.44
CA TYR A 196 2.08 8.80 -35.08
C TYR A 196 1.72 7.71 -34.10
N ARG A 197 2.54 7.60 -33.05
CA ARG A 197 2.26 6.83 -31.84
C ARG A 197 2.86 7.57 -30.65
N VAL A 198 2.23 7.45 -29.49
CA VAL A 198 2.67 8.11 -28.26
C VAL A 198 2.81 7.05 -27.17
N LEU A 199 3.81 7.17 -26.32
CA LEU A 199 3.90 6.41 -25.06
C LEU A 199 3.99 7.37 -23.89
N ALA A 200 3.55 6.94 -22.71
CA ALA A 200 3.78 7.62 -21.45
C ALA A 200 5.03 7.06 -20.77
N TYR A 201 5.69 7.85 -19.92
CA TYR A 201 6.85 7.39 -19.16
C TYR A 201 6.82 7.88 -17.71
N ASN A 202 7.39 7.10 -16.81
CA ASN A 202 7.69 7.49 -15.43
C ASN A 202 9.13 7.04 -15.06
N ALA A 203 9.54 7.22 -13.81
CA ALA A 203 10.87 6.80 -13.35
C ALA A 203 11.12 5.28 -13.44
N ASN A 204 10.06 4.48 -13.56
CA ASN A 204 10.10 3.02 -13.61
C ASN A 204 10.03 2.46 -15.04
N GLY A 205 9.84 3.33 -16.04
CA GLY A 205 9.95 2.98 -17.45
C GLY A 205 8.86 3.59 -18.32
N ASN A 206 8.75 3.02 -19.53
CA ASN A 206 7.81 3.46 -20.54
C ASN A 206 6.60 2.52 -20.60
N SER A 207 5.44 3.09 -20.90
CA SER A 207 4.25 2.34 -21.26
C SER A 207 4.43 1.62 -22.61
N GLY A 208 3.43 0.80 -22.96
CA GLY A 208 3.20 0.48 -24.36
C GLY A 208 2.86 1.71 -25.20
N TYR A 209 2.85 1.57 -26.52
CA TYR A 209 2.40 2.65 -27.40
C TYR A 209 0.88 2.74 -27.46
N SER A 210 0.38 3.94 -27.72
CA SER A 210 -1.01 4.21 -28.08
C SER A 210 -1.45 3.48 -29.35
N ASN A 211 -2.74 3.64 -29.69
CA ASN A 211 -3.18 3.35 -31.06
C ASN A 211 -2.36 4.16 -32.08
N LEU A 212 -2.29 3.64 -33.30
CA LEU A 212 -1.67 4.34 -34.41
C LEU A 212 -2.62 5.42 -34.95
N ALA A 213 -2.13 6.65 -35.08
CA ALA A 213 -2.84 7.74 -35.73
C ALA A 213 -2.16 8.13 -37.04
N THR A 214 -2.92 8.60 -38.03
CA THR A 214 -2.36 9.03 -39.31
C THR A 214 -3.06 10.26 -39.84
N ALA A 215 -2.30 11.14 -40.49
CA ALA A 215 -2.82 12.29 -41.22
C ALA A 215 -1.90 12.61 -42.41
N THR A 216 -2.49 13.21 -43.45
CA THR A 216 -1.76 13.68 -44.61
C THR A 216 -1.84 15.19 -44.64
N THR A 217 -0.70 15.88 -44.67
CA THR A 217 -0.65 17.34 -44.78
C THR A 217 -1.36 17.82 -46.04
N TYR A 218 -1.86 19.06 -46.03
CA TYR A 218 -2.45 19.64 -47.23
C TYR A 218 -1.44 19.71 -48.38
N LYS A 219 -1.93 19.57 -49.60
CA LYS A 219 -1.09 19.77 -50.80
C LYS A 219 -0.92 21.25 -51.04
N THR A 220 0.30 21.64 -51.40
CA THR A 220 0.57 22.94 -52.02
C THR A 220 0.31 22.81 -53.52
N PHE A 221 -0.47 23.73 -54.08
CA PHE A 221 -0.58 23.87 -55.53
C PHE A 221 0.43 24.93 -55.96
N THR A 222 1.38 24.53 -56.81
CA THR A 222 2.32 25.41 -57.49
C THR A 222 1.83 25.71 -58.89
#